data_AF-A0A060BVU0-F1
#
_entry.id   AF-A0A060BVU0-F1
#
_cell.length_a   1.000
_cell.length_b   1.000
_cell.length_c   1.000
_cell.angle_alpha   90.00
_cell.angle_beta   90.00
_cell.angle_gamma   90.00
#
_symmetry.space_group_name_H-M   'P 1'
#
loop_
_entity.id
_entity.type
_entity.pdbx_description
1 polymer ?
#
loop_
_entity_poly.entity_id
_entity_poly.type
_entity_poly.pdbx_seq_one_letter_code
_entity_poly.pdbx_strand_id
1 'polypeptide(L)'
;MRAEGRRFVREDGTEFRVRGISLGNWLMQEGYMFRFKRARSPREIEAFVEALVGPEDAAEFWRLFRDRYVAEDDVRLIAAAGFTTVRVPLHYGLFVDPADPTRFEGPGYALLDRLIGWCRAAGLKVI
;
A
#
# COMPACT_ATOMS: atom_id res chain seq x y z
N MET A 1 16.91 13.44 -9.65
CA MET A 1 16.89 13.93 -8.24
C MET A 1 18.19 13.52 -7.57
N ARG A 2 18.80 14.39 -6.77
CA ARG A 2 20.06 14.10 -6.04
C ARG A 2 19.99 14.58 -4.59
N ALA A 3 20.86 14.04 -3.74
CA ALA A 3 21.02 14.52 -2.37
C ALA A 3 22.13 15.59 -2.32
N GLU A 4 21.87 16.70 -1.64
CA GLU A 4 22.85 17.74 -1.32
C GLU A 4 22.80 18.04 0.17
N GLY A 5 23.75 17.49 0.92
CA GLY A 5 23.74 17.55 2.38
C GLY A 5 22.47 16.92 2.95
N ARG A 6 21.60 17.74 3.55
CA ARG A 6 20.31 17.33 4.15
C ARG A 6 19.09 17.57 3.24
N ARG A 7 19.30 17.99 1.99
CA ARG A 7 18.23 18.35 1.05
C ARG A 7 18.17 17.39 -0.12
N PHE A 8 16.96 17.13 -0.60
CA PHE A 8 16.76 16.53 -1.91
C PHE A 8 16.58 17.65 -2.93
N VAL A 9 17.29 17.58 -4.05
CA VAL A 9 17.25 18.61 -5.10
C VAL A 9 16.79 17.96 -6.41
N ARG A 10 15.84 18.60 -7.07
CA ARG A 10 15.34 18.21 -8.39
C ARG A 10 16.36 18.56 -9.47
N GLU A 11 16.12 18.13 -10.70
CA GLU A 11 17.02 18.39 -11.83
C GLU A 11 17.05 19.87 -12.22
N ASP A 12 15.93 20.57 -12.04
CA ASP A 12 15.79 22.02 -12.24
C ASP A 12 16.42 22.87 -11.11
N GLY A 13 17.06 22.24 -10.12
CA GLY A 13 17.68 22.91 -8.98
C GLY A 13 16.72 23.27 -7.84
N THR A 14 15.42 22.99 -7.95
CA THR A 14 14.46 23.26 -6.87
C THR A 14 14.56 22.22 -5.75
N GLU A 15 14.32 22.66 -4.51
CA GLU A 15 14.31 21.78 -3.34
C GLU A 15 13.06 20.89 -3.33
N PHE A 16 13.26 19.58 -3.19
CA PHE A 16 12.20 18.61 -2.94
C PHE A 16 12.05 18.38 -1.44
N ARG A 17 10.95 18.89 -0.88
CA ARG A 17 10.59 18.67 0.52
C ARG A 17 9.67 17.46 0.64
N VAL A 18 10.11 16.44 1.37
CA VAL A 18 9.30 15.25 1.63
C VAL A 18 8.18 15.59 2.60
N ARG A 19 6.95 15.56 2.11
CA ARG A 19 5.72 15.52 2.92
C ARG A 19 5.04 14.18 2.64
N GLY A 20 5.24 13.24 3.56
CA GLY A 20 4.83 11.85 3.40
C GLY A 20 3.49 11.51 4.07
N ILE A 21 2.71 10.64 3.45
CA ILE A 21 1.58 9.93 4.07
C ILE A 21 1.71 8.42 3.80
N SER A 22 1.25 7.58 4.71
CA SER A 22 1.30 6.12 4.54
C SER A 22 -0.08 5.55 4.19
N LEU A 23 -0.15 4.64 3.22
CA LEU A 23 -1.34 3.86 2.91
C LEU A 23 -1.40 2.62 3.82
N GLY A 24 -1.50 2.86 5.12
CA GLY A 24 -1.60 1.80 6.14
C GLY A 24 -2.85 0.93 5.95
N ASN A 25 -2.79 -0.30 6.46
CA ASN A 25 -3.87 -1.29 6.40
C ASN A 25 -4.29 -1.79 5.00
N TRP A 26 -3.67 -1.28 3.93
CA TRP A 26 -4.01 -1.67 2.55
C TRP A 26 -3.34 -2.98 2.10
N LEU A 27 -2.01 -2.97 1.91
CA LEU A 27 -1.23 -4.16 1.52
C LEU A 27 -0.49 -4.80 2.71
N MET A 28 -0.69 -4.24 3.91
CA MET A 28 -0.25 -4.77 5.19
C MET A 28 -1.33 -4.43 6.22
N GLN A 29 -2.10 -5.43 6.64
CA GLN A 29 -3.22 -5.23 7.56
C GLN A 29 -2.73 -4.99 8.99
N GLU A 30 -3.34 -4.02 9.67
CA GLU A 30 -2.99 -3.63 11.03
C GLU A 30 -4.26 -3.63 11.89
N GLY A 31 -4.31 -4.48 12.91
CA GLY A 31 -5.56 -4.74 13.65
C GLY A 31 -6.20 -3.50 14.27
N TYR A 32 -5.40 -2.51 14.70
CA TYR A 32 -5.94 -1.27 15.26
C TYR A 32 -6.65 -0.41 14.22
N MET A 33 -6.28 -0.48 12.94
CA MET A 33 -6.96 0.26 11.86
C MET A 33 -8.35 -0.34 11.57
N PHE A 34 -8.54 -1.64 11.80
CA PHE A 34 -9.85 -2.30 11.86
C PHE A 34 -10.57 -2.12 13.21
N ARG A 35 -9.94 -1.46 14.19
CA ARG A 35 -10.40 -1.36 15.58
C ARG A 35 -10.59 -2.72 16.26
N PHE A 36 -9.90 -3.75 15.78
CA PHE A 36 -9.91 -5.06 16.42
C PHE A 36 -9.13 -5.02 17.72
N LYS A 37 -9.69 -5.66 18.75
CA LYS A 37 -9.05 -5.78 20.07
C LYS A 37 -8.16 -7.02 20.20
N ARG A 38 -8.39 -8.04 19.37
CA ARG A 38 -7.76 -9.36 19.49
C ARG A 38 -6.94 -9.75 18.29
N ALA A 39 -7.47 -9.61 17.07
CA ALA A 39 -6.72 -9.83 15.84
C ALA A 39 -5.82 -8.62 15.56
N ARG A 40 -4.51 -8.76 15.77
CA ARG A 40 -3.54 -7.66 15.72
C ARG A 40 -2.60 -7.76 14.52
N SER A 41 -2.23 -8.98 14.14
CA SER A 41 -1.34 -9.26 13.01
C SER A 41 -2.11 -9.60 11.73
N PRO A 42 -1.51 -9.43 10.52
CA PRO A 42 -2.13 -9.82 9.26
C PRO A 42 -2.69 -11.25 9.28
N ARG A 43 -1.90 -12.21 9.79
CA ARG A 43 -2.32 -13.62 9.91
C ARG A 43 -3.54 -13.81 10.82
N GLU A 44 -3.57 -13.16 11.97
CA GLU A 44 -4.73 -13.24 12.89
C GLU A 44 -5.98 -12.60 12.27
N ILE A 45 -5.80 -11.53 11.50
CA ILE A 45 -6.89 -10.82 10.81
C ILE A 45 -7.46 -11.68 9.69
N GLU A 46 -6.59 -12.27 8.86
CA GLU A 46 -6.99 -13.21 7.80
C GLU A 46 -7.75 -14.40 8.38
N ALA A 47 -7.20 -15.04 9.42
CA ALA A 47 -7.86 -16.16 10.10
C ALA A 47 -9.20 -15.76 10.75
N PHE A 48 -9.29 -14.55 11.31
CA PHE A 48 -10.55 -14.04 11.88
C PHE A 48 -11.62 -13.83 10.81
N VAL A 49 -11.26 -13.24 9.67
CA VAL A 49 -12.18 -13.05 8.54
C VAL A 49 -12.64 -14.40 8.00
N GLU A 50 -11.72 -15.32 7.74
CA GLU A 50 -12.04 -16.67 7.27
C GLU A 50 -12.95 -17.43 8.24
N ALA A 51 -12.69 -17.36 9.55
CA ALA A 51 -13.55 -17.99 10.55
C ALA A 51 -14.97 -17.38 10.60
N LEU A 52 -15.13 -16.12 10.19
CA LEU A 52 -16.41 -15.43 10.23
C LEU A 52 -17.28 -15.70 9.01
N VAL A 53 -16.70 -15.71 7.81
CA VAL A 53 -17.44 -15.79 6.54
C VAL A 53 -17.15 -17.06 5.73
N GLY A 54 -16.20 -17.88 6.16
CA GLY A 54 -15.72 -19.03 5.40
C GLY A 54 -14.66 -18.66 4.35
N PRO A 55 -13.94 -19.67 3.81
CA PRO A 55 -12.76 -19.45 2.97
C PRO A 55 -13.07 -18.78 1.62
N GLU A 56 -14.20 -19.12 0.99
CA GLU A 56 -14.59 -18.59 -0.32
C GLU A 56 -14.90 -17.09 -0.24
N ASP A 57 -15.77 -16.70 0.69
CA ASP A 57 -16.14 -15.30 0.92
C ASP A 57 -14.97 -14.49 1.47
N ALA A 58 -14.08 -15.09 2.26
CA ALA A 58 -12.86 -14.43 2.74
C ALA A 58 -11.89 -14.12 1.59
N ALA A 59 -11.70 -15.05 0.66
CA ALA A 59 -10.87 -14.84 -0.52
C ALA A 59 -11.41 -13.68 -1.38
N GLU A 60 -12.72 -13.65 -1.63
CA GLU A 60 -13.36 -12.58 -2.37
C GLU A 60 -13.29 -11.24 -1.62
N PHE A 61 -13.53 -11.25 -0.29
CA PHE A 61 -13.36 -10.08 0.56
C PHE A 61 -11.97 -9.47 0.41
N TRP A 62 -10.91 -10.28 0.53
CA TRP A 62 -9.53 -9.78 0.44
C TRP A 62 -9.18 -9.27 -0.95
N ARG A 63 -9.71 -9.88 -2.01
CA ARG A 63 -9.56 -9.39 -3.38
C ARG A 63 -10.21 -8.02 -3.54
N LEU A 64 -11.47 -7.88 -3.14
CA LEU A 64 -12.22 -6.62 -3.21
C LEU A 64 -11.64 -5.53 -2.31
N PHE A 65 -11.21 -5.89 -1.11
CA PHE A 65 -10.58 -4.97 -0.16
C PHE A 65 -9.33 -4.34 -0.79
N ARG A 66 -8.41 -5.14 -1.34
CA ARG A 66 -7.20 -4.61 -1.97
C ARG A 66 -7.51 -3.83 -3.24
N ASP A 67 -8.55 -4.20 -3.97
CA ASP A 67 -8.96 -3.49 -5.18
C ASP A 67 -9.55 -2.10 -4.88
N ARG A 68 -10.27 -1.94 -3.77
CA ARG A 68 -11.10 -0.76 -3.49
C ARG A 68 -10.64 0.12 -2.32
N TYR A 69 -9.83 -0.39 -1.40
CA TYR A 69 -9.44 0.35 -0.19
C TYR A 69 -8.56 1.57 -0.48
N VAL A 70 -7.78 1.52 -1.58
CA VAL A 70 -7.09 2.69 -2.15
C VAL A 70 -7.48 2.79 -3.63
N ALA A 71 -8.04 3.94 -4.00
CA ALA A 71 -8.42 4.27 -5.36
C ALA A 71 -7.65 5.50 -5.88
N GLU A 72 -7.78 5.77 -7.18
CA GLU A 72 -7.14 6.93 -7.81
C GLU A 72 -7.55 8.26 -7.17
N ASP A 73 -8.82 8.38 -6.75
CA ASP A 73 -9.34 9.60 -6.14
C ASP A 73 -8.69 9.87 -4.77
N ASP A 74 -8.31 8.83 -4.01
CA ASP A 74 -7.54 9.00 -2.78
C ASP A 74 -6.15 9.58 -3.09
N VAL A 75 -5.51 9.12 -4.17
CA VAL A 75 -4.21 9.63 -4.61
C VAL A 75 -4.30 11.09 -5.04
N ARG A 76 -5.36 11.45 -5.77
CA ARG A 76 -5.64 12.84 -6.16
C ARG A 76 -5.87 13.73 -4.94
N LEU A 77 -6.62 13.24 -3.95
CA LEU A 77 -6.85 13.95 -2.70
C LEU A 77 -5.53 14.18 -1.93
N ILE A 78 -4.68 13.16 -1.83
CA ILE A 78 -3.36 13.25 -1.20
C ILE A 78 -2.51 14.34 -1.88
N ALA A 79 -2.48 14.37 -3.22
CA ALA A 79 -1.77 15.39 -3.97
C ALA A 79 -2.35 16.79 -3.74
N ALA A 80 -3.68 16.92 -3.79
CA ALA A 80 -4.39 18.20 -3.55
C ALA A 80 -4.16 18.74 -2.12
N ALA A 81 -3.98 17.86 -1.13
CA ALA A 81 -3.62 18.23 0.24
C ALA A 81 -2.15 18.67 0.40
N GLY A 82 -1.35 18.64 -0.69
CA GLY A 82 0.02 19.12 -0.72
C GLY A 82 1.06 18.13 -0.19
N PHE A 83 0.72 16.84 -0.11
CA PHE A 83 1.71 15.79 0.09
C PHE A 83 2.55 15.61 -1.18
N THR A 84 3.78 15.11 -1.01
CA THR A 84 4.72 14.87 -2.12
C THR A 84 5.06 13.40 -2.27
N THR A 85 4.79 12.60 -1.24
CA THR A 85 5.27 11.23 -1.12
C THR A 85 4.21 10.35 -0.46
N VAL A 86 4.00 9.17 -1.02
CA VAL A 86 3.18 8.11 -0.46
C VAL A 86 4.08 6.96 -0.04
N ARG A 87 3.90 6.46 1.18
CA ARG A 87 4.56 5.24 1.67
C ARG A 87 3.58 4.06 1.60
N VAL A 88 4.03 2.93 1.07
CA VAL A 88 3.20 1.72 0.92
C VAL A 88 3.78 0.58 1.74
N PRO A 89 3.21 0.26 2.91
CA PRO A 89 3.59 -0.94 3.66
C PRO A 89 3.22 -2.22 2.89
N LEU A 90 4.17 -3.13 2.74
CA LEU A 90 4.01 -4.35 1.93
C LEU A 90 4.11 -5.61 2.78
N HIS A 91 3.10 -6.49 2.70
CA HIS A 91 3.20 -7.85 3.21
C HIS A 91 3.81 -8.78 2.15
N TYR A 92 4.89 -9.48 2.51
CA TYR A 92 5.66 -10.31 1.56
C TYR A 92 4.80 -11.37 0.85
N GLY A 93 3.79 -11.93 1.53
CA GLY A 93 2.90 -12.95 0.98
C GLY A 93 2.06 -12.49 -0.21
N LEU A 94 2.03 -11.19 -0.53
CA LEU A 94 1.39 -10.68 -1.76
C LEU A 94 2.32 -10.72 -2.98
N PHE A 95 3.60 -10.99 -2.79
CA PHE A 95 4.64 -10.89 -3.81
C PHE A 95 5.35 -12.21 -4.08
N VAL A 96 4.97 -13.29 -3.40
CA VAL A 96 5.56 -14.62 -3.58
C VAL A 96 4.48 -15.68 -3.77
N ASP A 97 4.82 -16.76 -4.48
CA ASP A 97 3.94 -17.91 -4.62
C ASP A 97 3.78 -18.59 -3.24
N PRO A 98 2.55 -18.80 -2.74
CA PRO A 98 2.32 -19.47 -1.46
C PRO A 98 2.88 -20.90 -1.39
N ALA A 99 2.98 -21.60 -2.53
CA ALA A 99 3.53 -22.95 -2.61
C ALA A 99 5.07 -22.96 -2.78
N ASP A 100 5.64 -21.89 -3.33
CA ASP A 100 7.09 -21.73 -3.50
C ASP A 100 7.53 -20.27 -3.23
N PRO A 101 7.96 -19.95 -1.99
CA PRO A 101 8.38 -18.60 -1.62
C PRO A 101 9.62 -18.07 -2.36
N THR A 102 10.28 -18.89 -3.18
CA THR A 102 11.40 -18.44 -4.04
C THR A 102 10.92 -17.87 -5.38
N ARG A 103 9.64 -18.10 -5.73
CA ARG A 103 9.01 -17.51 -6.91
C ARG A 103 8.33 -16.19 -6.55
N PHE A 104 8.83 -15.12 -7.14
CA PHE A 104 8.34 -13.75 -6.95
C PHE A 104 7.12 -13.46 -7.84
N GLU A 105 6.07 -14.26 -7.65
CA GLU A 105 4.83 -14.19 -8.41
C GLU A 105 3.68 -13.98 -7.43
N GLY A 106 2.90 -12.91 -7.59
CA GLY A 106 1.81 -12.61 -6.68
C GLY A 106 0.97 -11.42 -7.11
N PRO A 107 -0.24 -11.26 -6.55
CA PRO A 107 -1.16 -10.20 -6.93
C PRO A 107 -0.68 -8.79 -6.54
N GLY A 108 0.29 -8.69 -5.63
CA GLY A 108 0.82 -7.42 -5.13
C GLY A 108 1.48 -6.54 -6.20
N TYR A 109 2.08 -7.16 -7.23
CA TYR A 109 2.74 -6.42 -8.31
C TYR A 109 1.76 -5.55 -9.11
N ALA A 110 0.63 -6.14 -9.55
CA ALA A 110 -0.38 -5.40 -10.31
C ALA A 110 -1.01 -4.25 -9.50
N LEU A 111 -1.21 -4.46 -8.19
CA LEU A 111 -1.71 -3.42 -7.28
C LEU A 111 -0.72 -2.26 -7.13
N LEU A 112 0.57 -2.59 -7.01
CA LEU A 112 1.64 -1.60 -6.88
C LEU A 112 1.84 -0.82 -8.19
N ASP A 113 1.84 -1.49 -9.34
CA ASP A 113 1.96 -0.84 -10.65
C ASP A 113 0.83 0.16 -10.89
N ARG A 114 -0.40 -0.23 -10.53
CA ARG A 114 -1.58 0.64 -10.60
C ARG A 114 -1.42 1.88 -9.73
N LEU A 115 -1.02 1.72 -8.47
CA LEU A 115 -0.77 2.85 -7.57
C LEU A 115 0.35 3.76 -8.09
N ILE A 116 1.45 3.19 -8.57
CA ILE A 116 2.58 3.95 -9.13
C ILE A 116 2.12 4.76 -10.33
N GLY A 117 1.26 4.21 -11.19
CA GLY A 117 0.63 4.92 -12.30
C GLY A 117 -0.13 6.16 -11.84
N TRP A 118 -1.01 6.01 -10.85
CA TRP A 118 -1.78 7.12 -10.28
C TRP A 118 -0.87 8.17 -9.61
N CYS A 119 0.08 7.74 -8.77
CA CYS A 119 1.02 8.63 -8.11
C CYS A 119 1.87 9.41 -9.12
N ARG A 120 2.32 8.77 -10.21
CA ARG A 120 3.05 9.42 -11.29
C ARG A 120 2.21 10.51 -11.95
N ALA A 121 0.95 10.22 -12.29
CA ALA A 121 0.03 11.19 -12.87
C ALA A 121 -0.25 12.37 -11.93
N ALA A 122 -0.29 12.13 -10.62
CA ALA A 122 -0.50 13.15 -9.59
C ALA A 122 0.78 13.87 -9.12
N GLY A 123 1.96 13.54 -9.66
CA GLY A 123 3.24 14.14 -9.26
C GLY A 123 3.78 13.69 -7.89
N LEU A 124 3.25 12.59 -7.34
CA LEU A 124 3.66 12.00 -6.07
C LEU A 124 4.79 10.99 -6.26
N LYS A 125 5.70 10.92 -5.28
CA LYS A 125 6.70 9.85 -5.15
C LYS A 125 6.14 8.70 -4.32
N VAL A 126 6.64 7.49 -4.57
CA VAL A 126 6.25 6.27 -3.85
C VAL A 126 7.47 5.69 -3.14
N ILE A 127 7.31 5.24 -1.90
CA ILE A 127 8.32 4.59 -1.06
C ILE A 127 7.73 3.32 -0.43
#